data_AF-A0A7Y5W3D6-F1
#
_entry.id   AF-A0A7Y5W3D6-F1
#
_cell.length_a   1.000
_cell.length_b   1.000
_cell.length_c   1.000
_cell.angle_alpha   90.00
_cell.angle_beta   90.00
_cell.angle_gamma   90.00
#
_symmetry.space_group_name_H-M   'P 1'
#
loop_
_entity.id
_entity.type
_entity.pdbx_description
1 polymer ?
#
loop_
_entity_poly.entity_id
_entity_poly.type
_entity_poly.pdbx_seq_one_letter_code
_entity_poly.pdbx_strand_id
1 'polypeptide(L)'
;VEAGVYSQAVHGITMEAVKFSSSTVDRAESWSGEPRTYRNTYTNPVVFGQVMTANDGWSAFWSRGASVADPPSASALYVGRHMGEDLRTATAAETIGYIVFEAGSGTLGGLAYEVGVGGDTVRGVADSPPYSYSHGIAAPTSAIVSQTAMDGLNGSWGLLCGPDPLGPNRLAVAVDEDQTRDAKRFHVTEQVAYIVFGSRLAAGSSIEAESVAPRIDRVPIAAVPRPSATLPGIGRQEESGRIAEIAARWTADGAAVPRLQPSDAAVALTRESKDIFVQRHDDFCEPLAMDDTTKFRMRRLPEARMTALDQVFAEFKSL
;
A
#
# COMPACT_ATOMS: atom_id res chain seq x y z
N VAL A 1 -18.72 -7.85 2.94
CA VAL A 1 -18.79 -9.13 3.65
C VAL A 1 -19.97 -8.97 4.54
N GLU A 2 -20.92 -9.88 4.42
CA GLU A 2 -22.08 -9.87 5.28
C GLU A 2 -21.66 -10.31 6.68
N ALA A 3 -22.33 -9.80 7.71
CA ALA A 3 -22.01 -10.20 9.08
C ALA A 3 -22.34 -11.69 9.24
N GLY A 4 -21.41 -12.46 9.80
CA GLY A 4 -21.54 -13.91 9.84
C GLY A 4 -20.28 -14.62 10.33
N VAL A 5 -20.40 -15.93 10.50
CA VAL A 5 -19.29 -16.83 10.85
C VAL A 5 -19.07 -17.76 9.67
N TYR A 6 -17.83 -17.81 9.21
CA TYR A 6 -17.38 -18.59 8.08
C TYR A 6 -16.36 -19.62 8.57
N SER A 7 -16.67 -20.91 8.43
CA SER A 7 -15.80 -22.00 8.83
C SER A 7 -15.01 -22.59 7.66
N GLN A 8 -13.82 -23.13 7.96
CA GLN A 8 -12.97 -23.81 6.98
C GLN A 8 -13.71 -24.92 6.22
N ALA A 9 -14.52 -25.72 6.94
CA ALA A 9 -15.20 -26.88 6.38
C ALA A 9 -16.29 -26.51 5.36
N VAL A 10 -16.93 -25.34 5.51
CA VAL A 10 -18.05 -24.92 4.67
C VAL A 10 -17.60 -23.91 3.61
N HIS A 11 -16.72 -22.98 3.98
CA HIS A 11 -16.37 -21.82 3.15
C HIS A 11 -14.90 -21.83 2.69
N GLY A 12 -14.11 -22.83 3.10
CA GLY A 12 -12.67 -22.86 2.80
C GLY A 12 -11.84 -21.79 3.54
N ILE A 13 -12.45 -21.09 4.49
CA ILE A 13 -11.81 -20.04 5.28
C ILE A 13 -12.37 -20.02 6.70
N THR A 14 -11.50 -19.80 7.70
CA THR A 14 -11.89 -19.53 9.08
C THR A 14 -11.93 -18.01 9.27
N MET A 15 -13.13 -17.44 9.22
CA MET A 15 -13.34 -15.99 9.28
C MET A 15 -14.64 -15.68 10.04
N GLU A 16 -14.74 -14.50 10.64
CA GLU A 16 -16.02 -13.94 11.06
C GLU A 16 -16.07 -12.44 10.78
N ALA A 17 -17.25 -11.92 10.50
CA ALA A 17 -17.49 -10.50 10.30
C ALA A 17 -18.58 -10.01 11.24
N VAL A 18 -18.29 -8.92 11.94
CA VAL A 18 -19.11 -8.40 13.03
C VAL A 18 -19.32 -6.90 12.86
N LYS A 19 -20.51 -6.43 13.23
CA LYS A 19 -20.81 -5.02 13.44
C LYS A 19 -21.33 -4.82 14.85
N PHE A 20 -20.97 -3.71 15.48
CA PHE A 20 -21.53 -3.30 16.76
C PHE A 20 -21.51 -1.77 16.90
N SER A 21 -22.31 -1.25 17.82
CA SER A 21 -22.29 0.17 18.19
C SER A 21 -21.30 0.37 19.34
N SER A 22 -20.35 1.28 19.16
CA SER A 22 -19.28 1.60 20.11
C SER A 22 -19.47 3.02 20.63
N SER A 23 -19.54 3.16 21.95
CA SER A 23 -19.53 4.47 22.62
C SER A 23 -18.18 4.81 23.26
N THR A 24 -17.26 3.85 23.27
CA THR A 24 -15.90 4.04 23.77
C THR A 24 -15.05 4.75 22.73
N VAL A 25 -14.28 5.73 23.18
CA VAL A 25 -13.31 6.45 22.36
C VAL A 25 -12.01 6.47 23.10
N ASP A 26 -11.00 5.83 22.53
CA ASP A 26 -9.65 5.92 23.04
C ASP A 26 -8.96 7.20 22.57
N ARG A 27 -7.98 7.62 23.34
CA ARG A 27 -7.06 8.70 23.04
C ARG A 27 -5.66 8.28 23.46
N ALA A 28 -4.71 9.16 23.24
CA ALA A 28 -3.36 9.03 23.75
C ALA A 28 -3.36 8.48 25.19
N GLU A 29 -2.59 7.42 25.40
CA GLU A 29 -2.41 6.68 26.66
C GLU A 29 -3.61 5.87 27.18
N SER A 30 -4.82 5.96 26.59
CA SER A 30 -6.01 5.32 27.18
C SER A 30 -6.29 3.88 26.71
N TRP A 31 -5.79 3.50 25.52
CA TRP A 31 -5.81 2.19 24.82
C TRP A 31 -6.64 1.06 25.46
N SER A 32 -7.91 1.32 25.78
CA SER A 32 -8.73 0.40 26.54
C SER A 32 -9.43 -0.56 25.59
N GLY A 33 -9.98 -0.05 24.49
CA GLY A 33 -10.81 -0.83 23.57
C GLY A 33 -12.04 -1.44 24.26
N GLU A 34 -12.83 -2.19 23.48
CA GLU A 34 -13.99 -2.93 23.98
C GLU A 34 -13.78 -4.44 23.80
N PRO A 35 -13.89 -5.25 24.87
CA PRO A 35 -13.68 -6.68 24.78
C PRO A 35 -14.74 -7.34 23.89
N ARG A 36 -14.29 -8.25 23.02
CA ARG A 36 -15.14 -9.04 22.13
C ARG A 36 -14.90 -10.52 22.35
N THR A 37 -15.94 -11.31 22.10
CA THR A 37 -15.86 -12.78 22.10
C THR A 37 -15.90 -13.27 20.66
N TYR A 38 -14.94 -14.11 20.29
CA TYR A 38 -14.94 -14.80 19.00
C TYR A 38 -16.14 -15.75 18.91
N ARG A 39 -16.77 -15.82 17.74
CA ARG A 39 -17.81 -16.82 17.43
C ARG A 39 -17.26 -17.99 16.64
N ASN A 40 -16.00 -17.88 16.20
CA ASN A 40 -15.19 -18.98 15.67
C ASN A 40 -14.08 -19.35 16.66
N THR A 41 -13.27 -20.36 16.34
CA THR A 41 -12.05 -20.69 17.09
C THR A 41 -10.83 -20.36 16.24
N TYR A 42 -9.90 -19.58 16.81
CA TYR A 42 -8.69 -19.12 16.15
C TYR A 42 -7.46 -19.62 16.89
N THR A 43 -6.38 -19.91 16.17
CA THR A 43 -5.04 -20.11 16.75
C THR A 43 -4.30 -18.78 16.74
N ASN A 44 -4.27 -18.12 15.58
CA ASN A 44 -3.61 -16.83 15.37
C ASN A 44 -4.59 -15.86 14.68
N PRO A 45 -5.46 -15.17 15.45
CA PRO A 45 -6.44 -14.27 14.85
C PRO A 45 -5.79 -13.00 14.29
N VAL A 46 -6.22 -12.59 13.10
CA VAL A 46 -5.83 -11.34 12.43
C VAL A 46 -7.08 -10.49 12.25
N VAL A 47 -7.05 -9.25 12.74
CA VAL A 47 -8.24 -8.39 12.80
C VAL A 47 -8.09 -7.18 11.91
N PHE A 48 -9.10 -6.94 11.08
CA PHE A 48 -9.26 -5.73 10.29
C PHE A 48 -10.55 -5.06 10.68
N GLY A 49 -10.57 -3.73 10.73
CA GLY A 49 -11.81 -3.03 11.00
C GLY A 49 -11.82 -1.60 10.50
N GLN A 50 -13.00 -1.00 10.64
CA GLN A 50 -13.28 0.36 10.25
C GLN A 50 -14.38 0.95 11.14
N VAL A 51 -14.30 2.27 11.33
CA VAL A 51 -15.42 3.07 11.82
C VAL A 51 -16.34 3.34 10.63
N MET A 52 -17.55 2.78 10.66
CA MET A 52 -18.49 2.77 9.52
C MET A 52 -19.45 3.97 9.50
N THR A 53 -19.45 4.78 10.54
CA THR A 53 -20.23 6.02 10.65
C THR A 53 -19.31 7.17 11.05
N ALA A 54 -19.81 8.40 10.91
CA ALA A 54 -19.11 9.62 11.30
C ALA A 54 -20.11 10.52 12.04
N ASN A 55 -20.52 10.06 13.21
CA ASN A 55 -21.46 10.72 14.10
C ASN A 55 -20.77 11.75 15.01
N ASP A 56 -19.48 11.56 15.30
CA ASP A 56 -18.57 12.54 15.90
C ASP A 56 -17.60 13.13 14.83
N GLY A 57 -16.46 13.67 15.27
CA GLY A 57 -15.34 13.99 14.37
C GLY A 57 -14.64 12.74 13.82
N TRP A 58 -13.43 12.93 13.31
CA TRP A 58 -12.60 11.81 12.84
C TRP A 58 -12.32 10.81 13.99
N SER A 59 -12.24 9.52 13.65
CA SER A 59 -11.66 8.49 14.52
C SER A 59 -11.16 7.33 13.67
N ALA A 60 -10.17 6.60 14.17
CA ALA A 60 -9.56 5.47 13.49
C ALA A 60 -9.82 4.17 14.26
N PHE A 61 -10.01 3.06 13.53
CA PHE A 61 -10.17 1.74 14.12
C PHE A 61 -8.82 1.20 14.59
N TRP A 62 -8.83 0.48 15.71
CA TRP A 62 -7.68 -0.31 16.17
C TRP A 62 -8.14 -1.59 16.90
N SER A 63 -7.23 -2.53 17.07
CA SER A 63 -7.47 -3.76 17.83
C SER A 63 -6.25 -4.17 18.67
N ARG A 64 -6.47 -4.98 19.70
CA ARG A 64 -5.40 -5.53 20.55
C ARG A 64 -5.79 -6.85 21.21
N GLY A 65 -4.79 -7.51 21.78
CA GLY A 65 -4.90 -8.67 22.67
C GLY A 65 -5.09 -8.27 24.13
N ALA A 66 -4.59 -9.09 25.04
CA ALA A 66 -4.75 -8.88 26.49
C ALA A 66 -4.00 -7.62 26.97
N SER A 67 -2.77 -7.41 26.48
CA SER A 67 -2.02 -6.17 26.63
C SER A 67 -2.33 -5.19 25.49
N VAL A 68 -2.04 -3.91 25.72
CA VAL A 68 -2.11 -2.86 24.68
C VAL A 68 -1.10 -3.08 23.57
N ALA A 69 0.08 -3.59 23.93
CA ALA A 69 1.17 -3.89 23.00
C ALA A 69 1.07 -5.27 22.33
N ASP A 70 0.06 -6.07 22.68
CA ASP A 70 -0.11 -7.38 22.06
C ASP A 70 -1.16 -7.29 20.93
N PRO A 71 -0.96 -7.93 19.77
CA PRO A 71 -2.04 -8.15 18.83
C PRO A 71 -3.08 -9.13 19.42
N PRO A 72 -4.29 -9.21 18.82
CA PRO A 72 -5.30 -10.20 19.22
C PRO A 72 -4.73 -11.63 19.30
N SER A 73 -5.19 -12.38 20.30
CA SER A 73 -4.79 -13.77 20.53
C SER A 73 -6.01 -14.68 20.55
N ALA A 74 -5.83 -15.99 20.51
CA ALA A 74 -6.93 -16.97 20.58
C ALA A 74 -7.91 -16.76 21.75
N SER A 75 -7.46 -16.12 22.85
CA SER A 75 -8.26 -15.90 24.06
C SER A 75 -8.60 -14.43 24.35
N ALA A 76 -8.05 -13.47 23.60
CA ALA A 76 -8.24 -12.05 23.89
C ALA A 76 -8.38 -11.23 22.61
N LEU A 77 -9.53 -10.57 22.47
CA LEU A 77 -9.82 -9.58 21.46
C LEU A 77 -10.41 -8.34 22.11
N TYR A 78 -9.77 -7.21 21.88
CA TYR A 78 -10.36 -5.90 22.09
C TYR A 78 -10.32 -5.15 20.77
N VAL A 79 -11.41 -4.44 20.48
CA VAL A 79 -11.50 -3.58 19.30
C VAL A 79 -12.01 -2.23 19.74
N GLY A 80 -11.61 -1.16 19.07
CA GLY A 80 -12.03 0.17 19.43
C GLY A 80 -11.87 1.17 18.32
N ARG A 81 -12.17 2.41 18.66
CA ARG A 81 -11.84 3.59 17.87
C ARG A 81 -11.02 4.54 18.72
N HIS A 82 -10.10 5.27 18.12
CA HIS A 82 -9.35 6.33 18.79
C HIS A 82 -9.35 7.62 17.99
N MET A 83 -9.08 8.72 18.68
CA MET A 83 -8.86 10.05 18.09
C MET A 83 -7.43 10.56 18.31
N GLY A 84 -6.50 9.63 18.56
CA GLY A 84 -5.09 9.95 18.81
C GLY A 84 -4.93 10.98 19.93
N GLU A 85 -4.24 12.08 19.67
CA GLU A 85 -4.03 13.18 20.62
C GLU A 85 -5.15 14.22 20.66
N ASP A 86 -6.23 14.04 19.88
CA ASP A 86 -7.34 14.98 19.83
C ASP A 86 -8.19 14.94 21.12
N LEU A 87 -8.12 16.05 21.86
CA LEU A 87 -8.79 16.21 23.15
C LEU A 87 -10.28 16.60 23.03
N ARG A 88 -10.82 16.77 21.82
CA ARG A 88 -12.25 17.07 21.64
C ARG A 88 -13.08 15.94 22.24
N THR A 89 -14.16 16.32 22.92
CA THR A 89 -15.09 15.34 23.48
C THR A 89 -15.90 14.72 22.34
N ALA A 90 -15.73 13.41 22.16
CA ALA A 90 -16.58 12.57 21.32
C ALA A 90 -17.63 11.92 22.22
N THR A 91 -18.91 12.06 21.86
CA THR A 91 -20.02 11.59 22.70
C THR A 91 -21.02 10.75 21.94
N ALA A 92 -21.00 10.79 20.61
CA ALA A 92 -21.86 9.97 19.80
C ALA A 92 -21.31 8.55 19.69
N ALA A 93 -22.18 7.55 19.69
CA ALA A 93 -21.76 6.19 19.36
C ALA A 93 -21.46 6.07 17.86
N GLU A 94 -20.45 5.28 17.50
CA GLU A 94 -20.13 4.94 16.11
C GLU A 94 -20.41 3.47 15.83
N THR A 95 -20.82 3.13 14.62
CA THR A 95 -20.85 1.74 14.17
C THR A 95 -19.44 1.31 13.82
N ILE A 96 -18.92 0.31 14.51
CA ILE A 96 -17.65 -0.34 14.16
C ILE A 96 -17.96 -1.65 13.45
N GLY A 97 -17.31 -1.86 12.31
CA GLY A 97 -17.27 -3.15 11.62
C GLY A 97 -15.86 -3.74 11.70
N TYR A 98 -15.75 -5.01 12.05
CA TYR A 98 -14.49 -5.74 12.00
C TYR A 98 -14.65 -7.14 11.44
N ILE A 99 -13.55 -7.66 10.90
CA ILE A 99 -13.41 -9.01 10.37
C ILE A 99 -12.22 -9.66 11.08
N VAL A 100 -12.40 -10.90 11.53
CA VAL A 100 -11.33 -11.73 12.07
C VAL A 100 -11.04 -12.85 11.10
N PHE A 101 -9.78 -13.02 10.73
CA PHE A 101 -9.27 -14.15 9.96
C PHE A 101 -8.38 -15.03 10.84
N GLU A 102 -8.34 -16.33 10.56
CA GLU A 102 -7.19 -17.13 10.97
C GLU A 102 -5.98 -16.75 10.10
N ALA A 103 -4.83 -16.45 10.72
CA ALA A 103 -3.60 -16.18 10.00
C ALA A 103 -3.22 -17.36 9.12
N GLY A 104 -2.70 -17.07 7.92
CA GLY A 104 -2.26 -18.11 7.00
C GLY A 104 -2.50 -17.71 5.55
N SER A 105 -2.62 -18.73 4.71
CA SER A 105 -2.79 -18.56 3.27
C SER A 105 -3.85 -19.48 2.72
N GLY A 106 -4.45 -19.06 1.61
CA GLY A 106 -5.42 -19.88 0.89
C GLY A 106 -5.81 -19.27 -0.43
N THR A 107 -6.99 -19.67 -0.91
CA THR A 107 -7.65 -19.10 -2.08
C THR A 107 -9.05 -18.66 -1.68
N LEU A 108 -9.44 -17.46 -2.09
CA LEU A 108 -10.77 -16.91 -1.87
C LEU A 108 -11.22 -16.26 -3.18
N GLY A 109 -12.37 -16.69 -3.71
CA GLY A 109 -12.89 -16.21 -4.99
C GLY A 109 -11.94 -16.41 -6.19
N GLY A 110 -11.03 -17.38 -6.11
CA GLY A 110 -10.03 -17.64 -7.15
C GLY A 110 -8.73 -16.84 -7.01
N LEU A 111 -8.67 -15.87 -6.08
CA LEU A 111 -7.45 -15.15 -5.73
C LEU A 111 -6.72 -15.86 -4.59
N ALA A 112 -5.40 -16.02 -4.74
CA ALA A 112 -4.56 -16.43 -3.62
C ALA A 112 -4.53 -15.29 -2.59
N TYR A 113 -4.66 -15.63 -1.32
CA TYR A 113 -4.47 -14.67 -0.23
C TYR A 113 -3.40 -15.14 0.76
N GLU A 114 -2.81 -14.17 1.46
CA GLU A 114 -2.03 -14.37 2.67
C GLU A 114 -2.39 -13.30 3.69
N VAL A 115 -2.65 -13.71 4.92
CA VAL A 115 -3.14 -12.86 6.01
C VAL A 115 -2.32 -13.12 7.27
N GLY A 116 -1.90 -12.05 7.94
CA GLY A 116 -1.02 -12.14 9.09
C GLY A 116 -0.93 -10.85 9.88
N VAL A 117 -0.23 -10.91 11.01
CA VAL A 117 0.27 -9.76 11.75
C VAL A 117 1.77 -9.71 11.51
N GLY A 118 2.29 -8.55 11.10
CA GLY A 118 3.73 -8.41 10.94
C GLY A 118 4.46 -8.21 12.26
N GLY A 119 5.80 -8.23 12.20
CA GLY A 119 6.62 -8.03 13.39
C GLY A 119 6.55 -6.60 13.92
N ASP A 120 6.79 -6.44 15.21
CA ASP A 120 6.89 -5.13 15.88
C ASP A 120 8.13 -4.36 15.39
N THR A 121 7.96 -3.66 14.28
CA THR A 121 9.06 -3.09 13.49
C THR A 121 8.65 -1.83 12.74
N VAL A 122 7.34 -1.58 12.59
CA VAL A 122 6.82 -0.44 11.82
C VAL A 122 6.87 0.80 12.69
N ARG A 123 7.20 1.95 12.12
CA ARG A 123 7.14 3.22 12.83
C ARG A 123 6.44 4.29 12.00
N GLY A 124 6.46 5.51 12.53
CA GLY A 124 5.83 6.68 11.96
C GLY A 124 6.33 6.98 10.55
N VAL A 125 5.50 7.66 9.77
CA VAL A 125 5.89 8.10 8.43
C VAL A 125 7.06 9.11 8.42
N ALA A 126 7.41 9.70 9.57
CA ALA A 126 8.61 10.51 9.71
C ALA A 126 9.87 9.70 10.09
N ASP A 127 9.73 8.42 10.44
CA ASP A 127 10.84 7.53 10.83
C ASP A 127 11.48 6.82 9.64
N SER A 128 11.69 7.51 8.51
CA SER A 128 12.31 6.93 7.29
C SER A 128 11.60 5.65 6.75
N PRO A 129 10.27 5.66 6.54
CA PRO A 129 9.54 4.56 5.90
C PRO A 129 9.97 4.36 4.43
N PRO A 130 9.59 3.25 3.76
CA PRO A 130 8.68 2.21 4.24
C PRO A 130 9.35 1.07 5.01
N TYR A 131 8.61 0.51 5.96
CA TYR A 131 8.92 -0.74 6.63
C TYR A 131 8.38 -1.92 5.81
N SER A 132 9.05 -3.07 5.84
CA SER A 132 8.71 -4.19 4.95
C SER A 132 8.24 -5.41 5.72
N TYR A 133 7.08 -5.95 5.32
CA TYR A 133 6.67 -7.30 5.66
C TYR A 133 6.83 -8.21 4.44
N SER A 134 7.29 -9.44 4.68
CA SER A 134 7.31 -10.48 3.66
C SER A 134 5.97 -11.20 3.60
N HIS A 135 5.56 -11.59 2.39
CA HIS A 135 4.41 -12.47 2.18
C HIS A 135 4.65 -13.44 1.01
N GLY A 136 3.82 -14.46 0.84
CA GLY A 136 3.93 -15.50 -0.18
C GLY A 136 3.21 -15.23 -1.51
N ILE A 137 2.80 -13.99 -1.79
CA ILE A 137 2.08 -13.62 -3.03
C ILE A 137 3.06 -13.01 -4.04
N ALA A 138 3.19 -13.64 -5.20
CA ALA A 138 4.21 -13.30 -6.19
C ALA A 138 3.77 -12.16 -7.14
N ALA A 139 2.49 -12.09 -7.45
CA ALA A 139 1.89 -10.97 -8.18
C ALA A 139 0.69 -10.46 -7.39
N PRO A 140 0.94 -9.63 -6.35
CA PRO A 140 -0.13 -9.09 -5.54
C PRO A 140 -0.95 -8.06 -6.32
N THR A 141 -2.26 -8.05 -6.10
CA THR A 141 -3.23 -7.18 -6.78
C THR A 141 -3.91 -6.20 -5.83
N SER A 142 -4.02 -6.56 -4.56
CA SER A 142 -4.63 -5.73 -3.52
C SER A 142 -4.10 -6.11 -2.15
N ALA A 143 -4.09 -5.15 -1.23
CA ALA A 143 -3.83 -5.40 0.18
C ALA A 143 -4.71 -4.52 1.05
N ILE A 144 -4.94 -4.98 2.27
CA ILE A 144 -5.57 -4.21 3.35
C ILE A 144 -4.64 -4.28 4.54
N VAL A 145 -4.48 -3.15 5.23
CA VAL A 145 -3.75 -3.06 6.49
C VAL A 145 -4.66 -2.48 7.58
N SER A 146 -4.40 -2.85 8.83
CA SER A 146 -5.12 -2.31 9.98
C SER A 146 -4.20 -2.23 11.19
N GLN A 147 -4.36 -1.18 12.00
CA GLN A 147 -3.61 -1.04 13.24
C GLN A 147 -3.99 -2.17 14.20
N THR A 148 -2.98 -2.88 14.70
CA THR A 148 -3.12 -3.97 15.66
C THR A 148 -2.01 -3.85 16.70
N ALA A 149 -2.37 -4.00 17.97
CA ALA A 149 -1.60 -3.43 19.07
C ALA A 149 -1.49 -1.89 19.01
N MET A 150 -1.05 -1.32 20.11
CA MET A 150 -0.78 0.10 20.27
C MET A 150 0.32 0.26 21.32
N ASP A 151 1.56 0.28 20.84
CA ASP A 151 2.76 0.34 21.68
C ASP A 151 3.07 1.80 22.04
N GLY A 152 2.85 2.70 21.09
CA GLY A 152 3.01 4.14 21.24
C GLY A 152 1.92 4.79 22.08
N LEU A 153 2.26 5.93 22.67
CA LEU A 153 1.34 6.68 23.52
C LEU A 153 0.38 7.60 22.77
N ASN A 154 0.65 7.96 21.51
CA ASN A 154 -0.09 9.00 20.79
C ASN A 154 -1.25 8.49 19.93
N GLY A 155 -1.25 7.19 19.62
CA GLY A 155 -2.23 6.57 18.74
C GLY A 155 -1.81 6.65 17.29
N SER A 156 -2.09 5.60 16.52
CA SER A 156 -1.67 5.54 15.13
C SER A 156 -2.64 4.75 14.27
N TRP A 157 -2.55 4.92 12.96
CA TRP A 157 -3.20 4.05 11.98
C TRP A 157 -2.19 3.52 10.97
N GLY A 158 -2.24 2.20 10.74
CA GLY A 158 -1.44 1.54 9.72
C GLY A 158 -1.85 1.95 8.30
N LEU A 159 -0.87 2.12 7.42
CA LEU A 159 -1.06 2.47 6.02
C LEU A 159 -0.03 1.77 5.11
N LEU A 160 -0.38 1.67 3.83
CA LEU A 160 0.55 1.28 2.76
C LEU A 160 1.40 2.51 2.40
N CYS A 161 2.74 2.41 2.41
CA CYS A 161 3.62 3.57 2.12
C CYS A 161 4.57 3.31 0.94
N GLY A 162 4.79 4.37 0.17
CA GLY A 162 5.70 4.43 -0.95
C GLY A 162 4.97 4.36 -2.29
N PRO A 163 5.69 4.61 -3.39
CA PRO A 163 5.12 4.59 -4.74
C PRO A 163 4.77 3.18 -5.23
N ASP A 164 5.39 2.15 -4.64
CA ASP A 164 5.09 0.74 -4.89
C ASP A 164 4.99 -0.01 -3.54
N PRO A 165 3.88 0.16 -2.81
CA PRO A 165 3.73 -0.46 -1.49
C PRO A 165 3.43 -1.96 -1.59
N LEU A 166 3.13 -2.47 -2.79
CA LEU A 166 2.64 -3.82 -3.00
C LEU A 166 3.50 -4.56 -4.05
N GLY A 167 4.67 -5.01 -3.61
CA GLY A 167 5.63 -5.69 -4.46
C GLY A 167 5.55 -7.22 -4.37
N PRO A 168 6.17 -7.95 -5.32
CA PRO A 168 6.32 -9.40 -5.23
C PRO A 168 6.92 -9.79 -3.87
N ASN A 169 6.17 -10.56 -3.10
CA ASN A 169 6.55 -11.05 -1.78
C ASN A 169 6.91 -9.97 -0.74
N ARG A 170 6.52 -8.71 -0.96
CA ARG A 170 6.84 -7.57 -0.11
C ARG A 170 5.63 -6.64 0.02
N LEU A 171 5.24 -6.36 1.25
CA LEU A 171 4.31 -5.31 1.62
C LEU A 171 5.07 -4.17 2.30
N ALA A 172 4.94 -2.95 1.78
CA ALA A 172 5.58 -1.76 2.32
C ALA A 172 4.57 -0.95 3.14
N VAL A 173 4.86 -0.78 4.41
CA VAL A 173 3.92 -0.23 5.41
C VAL A 173 4.58 0.88 6.24
N ALA A 174 3.74 1.71 6.84
CA ALA A 174 4.08 2.65 7.89
C ALA A 174 2.88 2.78 8.84
N VAL A 175 3.07 3.45 9.96
CA VAL A 175 1.96 4.00 10.74
C VAL A 175 2.00 5.51 10.69
N ASP A 176 0.88 6.14 10.96
CA ASP A 176 0.75 7.58 11.00
C ASP A 176 -0.11 8.02 12.19
N GLU A 177 0.09 9.24 12.65
CA GLU A 177 -0.64 9.87 13.75
C GLU A 177 -1.28 11.18 13.30
N ASP A 178 -2.20 11.66 14.11
CA ASP A 178 -2.75 13.00 13.91
C ASP A 178 -1.72 14.07 14.28
N GLN A 179 -1.93 15.28 13.76
CA GLN A 179 -1.09 16.43 14.08
C GLN A 179 -1.88 17.50 14.88
N THR A 180 -2.87 17.07 15.66
CA THR A 180 -3.81 17.99 16.33
C THR A 180 -3.14 18.72 17.49
N ARG A 181 -2.23 18.05 18.19
CA ARG A 181 -1.52 18.61 19.36
C ARG A 181 -0.17 19.18 18.99
N ASP A 182 0.58 18.48 18.14
CA ASP A 182 1.86 18.93 17.60
C ASP A 182 2.06 18.38 16.18
N ALA A 183 3.19 18.73 15.55
CA ALA A 183 3.49 18.33 14.18
C ALA A 183 4.22 16.99 14.06
N LYS A 184 4.48 16.31 15.18
CA LYS A 184 5.27 15.07 15.23
C LYS A 184 4.49 13.94 14.54
N ARG A 185 5.22 13.11 13.79
CA ARG A 185 4.71 11.90 13.14
C ARG A 185 5.68 10.72 13.30
N PHE A 186 6.34 10.68 14.47
CA PHE A 186 7.37 9.70 14.80
C PHE A 186 6.84 8.74 15.88
N HIS A 187 7.01 7.44 15.67
CA HIS A 187 6.55 6.40 16.59
C HIS A 187 7.68 5.54 17.12
N VAL A 188 7.41 4.90 18.25
CA VAL A 188 8.10 3.65 18.62
C VAL A 188 7.74 2.57 17.60
N THR A 189 8.29 1.36 17.77
CA THR A 189 7.84 0.24 16.94
C THR A 189 6.37 -0.05 17.22
N GLU A 190 5.64 -0.39 16.17
CA GLU A 190 4.25 -0.76 16.17
C GLU A 190 4.06 -2.00 15.28
N GLN A 191 2.91 -2.66 15.44
CA GLN A 191 2.48 -3.78 14.61
C GLN A 191 1.31 -3.41 13.71
N VAL A 192 1.23 -4.10 12.57
CA VAL A 192 0.16 -3.89 11.57
C VAL A 192 -0.34 -5.25 11.10
N ALA A 193 -1.65 -5.45 11.15
CA ALA A 193 -2.32 -6.58 10.54
C ALA A 193 -2.41 -6.34 9.03
N TYR A 194 -2.18 -7.38 8.24
CA TYR A 194 -2.22 -7.29 6.78
C TYR A 194 -2.92 -8.49 6.15
N ILE A 195 -3.57 -8.25 5.02
CA ILE A 195 -4.00 -9.29 4.08
C ILE A 195 -3.61 -8.85 2.68
N VAL A 196 -2.97 -9.74 1.92
CA VAL A 196 -2.56 -9.53 0.54
C VAL A 196 -3.26 -10.54 -0.36
N PHE A 197 -3.83 -10.07 -1.45
CA PHE A 197 -4.48 -10.87 -2.49
C PHE A 197 -3.65 -10.82 -3.79
N GLY A 198 -3.71 -11.87 -4.60
CA GLY A 198 -3.10 -11.91 -5.92
C GLY A 198 -2.93 -13.33 -6.45
N SER A 199 -1.83 -13.59 -7.15
CA SER A 199 -1.47 -14.94 -7.59
C SER A 199 -0.15 -15.42 -6.99
N ARG A 200 -0.08 -16.73 -6.76
CA ARG A 200 1.17 -17.42 -6.43
C ARG A 200 1.83 -17.90 -7.72
N LEU A 201 3.15 -18.05 -7.69
CA LEU A 201 3.83 -18.82 -8.73
C LEU A 201 3.25 -20.24 -8.71
N ALA A 202 2.92 -20.76 -9.89
CA ALA A 202 2.51 -22.15 -10.02
C ALA A 202 3.66 -23.05 -9.53
N ALA A 203 3.39 -23.89 -8.53
CA ALA A 203 4.32 -24.91 -8.11
C ALA A 203 4.57 -25.84 -9.30
N GLY A 204 5.79 -25.82 -9.86
CA GLY A 204 6.14 -26.65 -11.01
C GLY A 204 6.28 -25.94 -12.36
N SER A 205 6.40 -24.61 -12.40
CA SER A 205 7.02 -23.97 -13.58
C SER A 205 8.54 -24.24 -13.59
N SER A 206 8.92 -25.52 -13.62
CA SER A 206 10.22 -25.90 -14.13
C SER A 206 10.20 -25.48 -15.58
N ILE A 207 10.99 -24.46 -15.89
CA ILE A 207 11.49 -24.23 -17.23
C ILE A 207 12.11 -25.57 -17.66
N GLU A 208 11.37 -26.38 -18.41
CA GLU A 208 12.02 -27.34 -19.30
C GLU A 208 12.85 -26.45 -20.23
N ALA A 209 14.14 -26.35 -19.92
CA ALA A 209 15.09 -25.84 -20.86
C ALA A 209 14.98 -26.77 -22.06
N GLU A 210 14.22 -26.33 -23.07
CA GLU A 210 14.18 -27.00 -24.36
C GLU A 210 15.64 -27.04 -24.80
N SER A 211 16.21 -28.24 -24.68
CA SER A 211 17.57 -28.55 -25.10
C SER A 211 17.58 -28.47 -26.62
N VAL A 212 17.58 -27.25 -27.15
CA VAL A 212 17.97 -26.96 -28.52
C VAL A 212 19.48 -27.10 -28.52
N ALA A 213 19.95 -28.35 -28.54
CA ALA A 213 21.31 -28.63 -28.91
C ALA A 213 21.54 -27.96 -30.28
N PRO A 214 22.54 -27.07 -30.42
CA PRO A 214 22.81 -26.46 -31.71
C PRO A 214 23.16 -27.58 -32.68
N ARG A 215 22.30 -27.81 -33.67
CA ARG A 215 22.60 -28.68 -34.79
C ARG A 215 23.68 -27.98 -35.60
N ILE A 216 24.94 -28.28 -35.28
CA ILE A 216 26.07 -27.88 -36.11
C ILE A 216 26.02 -28.76 -37.35
N ASP A 217 25.19 -28.37 -38.32
CA ASP A 217 25.30 -28.85 -39.68
C ASP A 217 26.64 -28.31 -40.21
N ARG A 218 27.63 -29.21 -40.30
CA ARG A 218 28.94 -28.92 -40.86
C ARG A 218 28.78 -28.43 -42.29
N VAL A 219 28.85 -27.12 -42.50
CA VAL A 219 29.03 -26.53 -43.83
C VAL A 219 30.41 -26.96 -44.32
N PRO A 220 30.55 -27.58 -45.52
CA PRO A 220 31.85 -27.88 -46.09
C PRO A 220 32.61 -26.58 -46.33
N ILE A 221 33.78 -26.44 -45.70
CA ILE A 221 34.68 -25.31 -45.92
C ILE A 221 35.27 -25.47 -47.34
N ALA A 222 34.71 -24.74 -48.30
CA ALA A 222 35.35 -24.53 -49.59
C ALA A 222 36.58 -23.63 -49.38
N ALA A 223 37.72 -24.07 -49.92
CA ALA A 223 39.00 -23.37 -49.83
C ALA A 223 38.89 -21.97 -50.47
N VAL A 224 39.02 -20.93 -49.65
CA VAL A 224 39.13 -19.54 -50.11
C VAL A 224 40.57 -19.29 -50.58
N PRO A 225 40.79 -18.86 -51.83
CA PRO A 225 42.13 -18.54 -52.32
C PRO A 225 42.65 -17.25 -51.68
N ARG A 226 43.92 -17.27 -51.26
CA ARG A 226 44.63 -16.14 -50.65
C ARG A 226 44.81 -15.00 -51.66
N PRO A 227 44.35 -13.77 -51.37
CA PRO A 227 44.82 -12.58 -52.08
C PRO A 227 46.13 -12.09 -51.46
N SER A 228 47.17 -12.01 -52.29
CA SER A 228 48.38 -11.23 -52.05
C SER A 228 48.13 -9.74 -52.25
N ALA A 229 48.98 -8.95 -51.58
CA ALA A 229 49.34 -7.55 -51.84
C ALA A 229 48.66 -6.45 -51.00
N THR A 230 49.47 -5.96 -50.05
CA THR A 230 49.94 -4.57 -49.91
C THR A 230 48.94 -3.42 -50.06
N LEU A 231 48.65 -2.71 -48.95
CA LEU A 231 48.35 -1.28 -48.97
C LEU A 231 48.91 -0.55 -47.72
N PRO A 232 49.23 0.76 -47.84
CA PRO A 232 50.08 1.52 -46.91
C PRO A 232 49.29 2.36 -45.89
N GLY A 233 50.02 2.90 -44.90
CA GLY A 233 49.48 3.64 -43.76
C GLY A 233 49.03 5.07 -44.04
N ILE A 234 47.98 5.48 -43.34
CA ILE A 234 47.45 6.83 -43.07
C ILE A 234 46.67 6.63 -41.75
N GLY A 235 46.71 7.40 -40.67
CA GLY A 235 47.14 8.76 -40.36
C GLY A 235 46.11 9.29 -39.36
N ARG A 236 46.50 9.50 -38.10
CA ARG A 236 45.65 10.07 -37.03
C ARG A 236 45.47 11.58 -37.28
N GLN A 237 44.24 12.09 -37.30
CA GLN A 237 43.80 13.34 -36.67
C GLN A 237 42.33 13.64 -37.01
N GLU A 238 41.69 14.42 -36.13
CA GLU A 238 40.37 15.09 -36.27
C GLU A 238 39.12 14.37 -35.76
N GLU A 239 38.89 14.44 -34.44
CA GLU A 239 37.52 14.42 -33.90
C GLU A 239 37.44 15.24 -32.59
N SER A 240 37.82 16.53 -32.65
CA SER A 240 37.68 17.48 -31.53
C SER A 240 37.08 18.82 -31.94
N GLY A 241 36.33 18.85 -33.06
CA GLY A 241 35.77 20.08 -33.63
C GLY A 241 34.24 20.21 -33.59
N ARG A 242 33.48 19.24 -33.08
CA ARG A 242 31.99 19.24 -33.20
C ARG A 242 31.20 19.58 -31.92
N ILE A 243 31.86 19.86 -30.80
CA ILE A 243 31.17 20.20 -29.54
C ILE A 243 31.11 21.72 -29.29
N ALA A 244 31.83 22.55 -30.07
CA ALA A 244 31.88 24.00 -29.88
C ALA A 244 30.90 24.82 -30.74
N GLU A 245 30.11 24.19 -31.63
CA GLU A 245 29.28 24.92 -32.62
C GLU A 245 27.78 25.02 -32.28
N ILE A 246 27.32 24.34 -31.22
CA ILE A 246 25.89 24.41 -30.79
C ILE A 246 25.69 25.43 -29.64
N ALA A 247 26.76 25.79 -28.91
CA ALA A 247 26.67 26.73 -27.78
C ALA A 247 26.75 28.22 -28.18
N ALA A 248 26.91 28.56 -29.46
CA ALA A 248 27.15 29.93 -29.93
C ALA A 248 25.97 30.58 -30.70
N ARG A 249 24.76 29.98 -30.68
CA ARG A 249 23.59 30.51 -31.42
C ARG A 249 22.49 31.14 -30.56
N TRP A 250 22.72 31.36 -29.26
CA TRP A 250 21.70 31.88 -28.33
C TRP A 250 22.13 33.13 -27.52
N THR A 251 23.06 33.94 -28.05
CA THR A 251 23.40 35.26 -27.49
C THR A 251 23.62 36.31 -28.58
N ALA A 252 22.52 36.80 -29.14
CA ALA A 252 22.33 38.09 -29.82
C ALA A 252 20.81 38.16 -30.07
N ASP A 253 20.01 38.86 -29.27
CA ASP A 253 19.97 40.31 -29.26
C ASP A 253 19.56 40.86 -27.88
N GLY A 254 20.29 41.87 -27.42
CA GLY A 254 19.97 42.63 -26.23
C GLY A 254 18.81 43.59 -26.47
N ALA A 255 17.73 43.42 -25.70
CA ALA A 255 16.79 44.47 -25.36
C ALA A 255 16.28 44.25 -23.92
N ALA A 256 16.15 45.32 -23.16
CA ALA A 256 16.05 45.31 -21.70
C ALA A 256 14.60 45.34 -21.15
N VAL A 257 14.46 44.80 -19.92
CA VAL A 257 13.42 45.04 -18.87
C VAL A 257 12.05 44.33 -19.06
N PRO A 258 11.25 43.93 -18.02
CA PRO A 258 11.45 43.73 -16.57
C PRO A 258 11.13 42.30 -16.04
N ARG A 259 11.51 42.02 -14.78
CA ARG A 259 11.00 40.89 -13.96
C ARG A 259 9.49 40.98 -13.77
N LEU A 260 8.76 39.93 -14.15
CA LEU A 260 7.47 39.53 -13.58
C LEU A 260 7.34 38.00 -13.63
N GLN A 261 6.85 37.43 -12.53
CA GLN A 261 6.62 35.99 -12.32
C GLN A 261 5.50 35.47 -13.22
N PRO A 262 5.56 34.23 -13.76
CA PRO A 262 4.42 33.66 -14.46
C PRO A 262 3.64 32.67 -13.58
N SER A 263 2.43 33.09 -13.20
CA SER A 263 1.25 32.23 -13.03
C SER A 263 0.50 32.13 -14.37
N ASP A 264 0.13 30.91 -14.76
CA ASP A 264 -0.93 30.45 -15.67
C ASP A 264 -1.26 31.17 -17.00
N ALA A 265 -1.12 30.42 -18.11
CA ALA A 265 -2.11 30.17 -19.20
C ALA A 265 -1.35 29.60 -20.44
N ALA A 266 -1.49 28.33 -20.82
CA ALA A 266 -2.58 27.69 -21.57
C ALA A 266 -2.20 27.40 -23.04
N VAL A 267 -2.17 26.11 -23.41
CA VAL A 267 -2.43 25.66 -24.79
C VAL A 267 -3.32 24.42 -24.71
N ALA A 268 -4.50 24.52 -25.32
CA ALA A 268 -5.45 23.44 -25.54
C ALA A 268 -5.42 23.02 -27.02
N LEU A 269 -5.59 21.71 -27.29
CA LEU A 269 -6.16 21.07 -28.50
C LEU A 269 -6.21 19.54 -28.22
N THR A 270 -7.31 18.98 -27.69
CA THR A 270 -8.53 18.39 -28.30
C THR A 270 -8.55 16.84 -28.40
N ARG A 271 -9.51 16.26 -27.65
CA ARG A 271 -10.32 15.03 -27.81
C ARG A 271 -9.64 13.66 -28.01
N GLU A 272 -9.76 12.78 -27.01
CA GLU A 272 -10.77 11.72 -26.94
C GLU A 272 -10.81 11.09 -25.52
N SER A 273 -11.99 10.60 -25.15
CA SER A 273 -12.43 10.12 -23.83
C SER A 273 -11.63 8.95 -23.23
N LYS A 274 -11.33 9.03 -21.92
CA LYS A 274 -11.18 7.90 -20.97
C LYS A 274 -11.25 8.41 -19.52
N ASP A 275 -12.36 8.12 -18.81
CA ASP A 275 -12.56 8.45 -17.40
C ASP A 275 -11.72 7.56 -16.48
N ILE A 276 -10.56 8.08 -16.08
CA ILE A 276 -9.65 7.50 -15.07
C ILE A 276 -10.07 7.99 -13.69
N PHE A 277 -10.41 7.06 -12.80
CA PHE A 277 -10.49 7.27 -11.36
C PHE A 277 -9.59 6.21 -10.74
N VAL A 278 -8.32 6.57 -10.60
CA VAL A 278 -7.35 6.04 -9.66
C VAL A 278 -7.25 7.14 -8.63
N GLN A 279 -7.45 6.84 -7.34
CA GLN A 279 -7.02 7.76 -6.28
C GLN A 279 -5.55 8.09 -6.58
N ARG A 280 -5.23 9.35 -6.89
CA ARG A 280 -3.84 9.79 -7.03
C ARG A 280 -3.09 9.32 -5.79
N HIS A 281 -2.20 8.37 -5.99
CA HIS A 281 -1.45 7.64 -4.97
C HIS A 281 0.04 7.99 -5.10
N ASP A 282 0.35 9.25 -5.42
CA ASP A 282 1.71 9.67 -5.78
C ASP A 282 2.40 10.55 -4.73
N ASP A 283 1.74 11.02 -3.66
CA ASP A 283 2.32 12.08 -2.80
C ASP A 283 2.42 11.75 -1.29
N PHE A 284 2.18 10.52 -0.83
CA PHE A 284 2.08 10.26 0.62
C PHE A 284 3.39 9.95 1.38
N CYS A 285 4.54 9.84 0.71
CA CYS A 285 5.81 9.60 1.40
C CYS A 285 6.92 10.63 1.06
N GLU A 286 6.53 11.87 0.67
CA GLU A 286 7.40 13.06 0.64
C GLU A 286 6.87 14.12 1.62
N PRO A 287 7.73 14.85 2.37
CA PRO A 287 7.30 15.81 3.37
C PRO A 287 6.79 17.10 2.71
N LEU A 288 5.51 17.14 2.34
CA LEU A 288 4.84 18.40 2.00
C LEU A 288 4.37 19.10 3.27
N ALA A 289 4.97 20.26 3.57
CA ALA A 289 4.43 21.19 4.55
C ALA A 289 3.05 21.70 4.07
N MET A 290 1.96 21.18 4.64
CA MET A 290 0.61 21.66 4.38
C MET A 290 0.27 22.86 5.28
N ASP A 291 -0.27 23.93 4.68
CA ASP A 291 -0.78 25.11 5.40
C ASP A 291 -2.16 24.84 6.02
N ASP A 292 -2.37 25.48 7.18
CA ASP A 292 -3.43 25.34 8.18
C ASP A 292 -4.87 25.68 7.71
N THR A 293 -5.09 25.95 6.43
CA THR A 293 -6.40 26.43 5.92
C THR A 293 -7.29 25.38 5.25
N THR A 294 -6.83 24.14 5.03
CA THR A 294 -7.67 23.10 4.41
C THR A 294 -8.32 22.18 5.44
N LYS A 295 -9.35 22.69 6.12
CA LYS A 295 -10.23 21.85 6.95
C LYS A 295 -10.94 20.82 6.08
N PHE A 296 -10.59 19.54 6.23
CA PHE A 296 -11.25 18.40 5.58
C PHE A 296 -12.76 18.41 5.86
N ARG A 297 -13.56 18.84 4.88
CA ARG A 297 -14.96 18.42 4.76
C ARG A 297 -14.99 17.25 3.78
N MET A 298 -15.08 16.02 4.28
CA MET A 298 -15.53 14.90 3.45
C MET A 298 -17.00 15.14 3.09
N ARG A 299 -17.26 15.77 1.93
CA ARG A 299 -18.59 15.73 1.30
C ARG A 299 -18.80 14.32 0.73
N ARG A 300 -19.98 13.76 0.95
CA ARG A 300 -20.48 12.56 0.23
C ARG A 300 -20.18 12.70 -1.26
N LEU A 301 -19.43 11.75 -1.81
CA LEU A 301 -19.32 11.52 -3.25
C LEU A 301 -20.39 10.51 -3.70
N PRO A 302 -20.85 10.58 -4.96
CA PRO A 302 -21.95 9.77 -5.46
C PRO A 302 -21.56 8.30 -5.70
N GLU A 303 -22.54 7.41 -5.56
CA GLU A 303 -22.47 5.98 -5.86
C GLU A 303 -22.03 5.71 -7.30
N ALA A 304 -20.77 5.30 -7.50
CA ALA A 304 -20.35 4.32 -8.52
C ALA A 304 -18.81 4.24 -8.57
N ARG A 305 -18.25 3.19 -7.96
CA ARG A 305 -17.06 2.41 -8.40
C ARG A 305 -16.73 1.40 -7.29
N MET A 306 -16.73 0.12 -7.65
CA MET A 306 -16.41 -0.97 -6.72
C MET A 306 -15.00 -0.80 -6.14
N THR A 307 -14.92 -0.75 -4.82
CA THR A 307 -13.67 -0.79 -4.05
C THR A 307 -13.09 -2.21 -4.06
N ALA A 308 -11.81 -2.39 -3.70
CA ALA A 308 -11.22 -3.73 -3.54
C ALA A 308 -11.99 -4.59 -2.52
N LEU A 309 -12.60 -3.94 -1.51
CA LEU A 309 -13.58 -4.55 -0.61
C LEU A 309 -14.82 -5.02 -1.36
N ASP A 310 -15.38 -4.22 -2.29
CA ASP A 310 -16.53 -4.64 -3.10
C ASP A 310 -16.23 -5.81 -4.04
N GLN A 311 -14.99 -5.97 -4.51
CA GLN A 311 -14.58 -7.11 -5.34
C GLN A 311 -14.48 -8.39 -4.49
N VAL A 312 -13.88 -8.30 -3.31
CA VAL A 312 -13.95 -9.37 -2.29
C VAL A 312 -15.41 -9.68 -1.96
N PHE A 313 -16.28 -8.66 -1.88
CA PHE A 313 -17.69 -8.81 -1.50
C PHE A 313 -18.58 -9.38 -2.61
N ALA A 314 -18.29 -9.09 -3.88
CA ALA A 314 -18.98 -9.67 -5.03
C ALA A 314 -18.71 -11.17 -5.12
N GLU A 315 -17.47 -11.59 -4.84
CA GLU A 315 -17.10 -13.01 -4.81
C GLU A 315 -17.74 -13.76 -3.63
N PHE A 316 -17.86 -13.13 -2.46
CA PHE A 316 -18.60 -13.71 -1.32
C PHE A 316 -20.10 -13.89 -1.57
N LYS A 317 -20.73 -13.08 -2.43
CA LYS A 317 -22.15 -13.26 -2.79
C LYS A 317 -22.40 -14.39 -3.79
N SER A 318 -21.34 -14.91 -4.41
CA SER A 318 -21.41 -15.98 -5.41
C SER A 318 -21.14 -17.39 -4.85
N LEU A 319 -20.77 -17.46 -3.56
CA LEU A 319 -20.65 -18.68 -2.75
C LEU A 319 -21.94 -18.89 -1.93
#